data_AF-A0A2H6FMT8-F1
#
_entry.id   AF-A0A2H6FMT8-F1
#
_cell.length_a   1.000
_cell.length_b   1.000
_cell.length_c   1.000
_cell.angle_alpha   90.00
_cell.angle_beta   90.00
_cell.angle_gamma   90.00
#
_symmetry.space_group_name_H-M   'P 1'
#
loop_
_entity.id
_entity.type
_entity.pdbx_description
1 polymer ?
#
loop_
_entity_poly.entity_id
_entity_poly.type
_entity_poly.pdbx_seq_one_letter_code
_entity_poly.pdbx_strand_id
1 'polypeptide(L)'
;MGEISVREEDRGLNFEKHKIAYLKKGEEKQAWVDYINGATDELIERLSELENEINSGDNEPEGTLVMLHRALDQFLDKAELIEQSEGDMDFIKELRTEFQRKTDHLFSKGYIFNRARTWPQGYQGDHKTLETIYRNMPLSSGLGYYLDLAALGSNLAVGVRNRIKVLQGLVKEELTGRIKPNVLNIACGSCRELVEITPEIIDSKANIFCIDNDEDALSFAHNRLYYTDVLPHLDFRKYNALRLFDFETTERDFGRQDIIYSVGFFDYIESDFLAKIFDALYRLLNPGGKLIAAFKDTKRYRSQKYHWLVDWNGFLQRTEDEFMRIFSEAHIPDSSITKMREESGVIIFYTITK
;
A
#
# COMPACT_ATOMS: atom_id res chain seq x y z
N MET A 1 35.70 61.14 0.49
CA MET A 1 36.87 60.51 1.15
C MET A 1 36.33 59.76 2.37
N GLY A 2 36.32 58.44 2.45
CA GLY A 2 36.82 57.40 1.56
C GLY A 2 36.04 56.11 1.79
N GLU A 3 36.11 55.26 0.78
CA GLU A 3 35.76 53.83 0.80
C GLU A 3 36.65 53.07 1.81
N ILE A 4 36.16 51.94 2.32
CA ILE A 4 36.84 50.65 2.61
C ILE A 4 35.70 49.72 3.10
N SER A 5 35.20 48.82 2.24
CA SER A 5 35.61 47.41 2.11
C SER A 5 35.29 46.55 3.36
N VAL A 6 34.23 45.75 3.24
CA VAL A 6 34.17 44.34 3.69
C VAL A 6 33.27 43.59 2.69
N ARG A 7 33.87 43.16 1.59
CA ARG A 7 33.39 42.06 0.74
C ARG A 7 34.47 40.99 0.88
N GLU A 8 34.24 39.88 1.58
CA GLU A 8 34.95 38.61 1.31
C GLU A 8 34.57 37.34 2.10
N GLU A 9 33.37 37.22 2.69
CA GLU A 9 32.97 35.92 3.29
C GLU A 9 31.70 35.27 2.70
N ASP A 10 30.90 35.98 1.91
CA ASP A 10 29.67 35.43 1.30
C ASP A 10 29.86 34.77 -0.08
N ARG A 11 31.11 34.53 -0.51
CA ARG A 11 31.42 33.90 -1.81
C ARG A 11 31.67 32.38 -1.75
N GLY A 12 31.61 31.77 -0.57
CA GLY A 12 31.81 30.32 -0.39
C GLY A 12 30.53 29.48 -0.38
N LEU A 13 29.37 30.07 -0.10
CA LEU A 13 28.10 29.35 0.10
C LEU A 13 27.10 29.47 -1.06
N ASN A 14 27.45 30.21 -2.11
CA ASN A 14 26.61 30.42 -3.29
C ASN A 14 27.18 29.76 -4.57
N PHE A 15 28.27 29.01 -4.45
CA PHE A 15 28.91 28.31 -5.58
C PHE A 15 28.35 26.89 -5.84
N GLU A 16 27.56 26.32 -4.93
CA GLU A 16 26.87 25.04 -5.16
C GLU A 16 25.43 25.18 -5.66
N LYS A 17 24.81 26.36 -5.57
CA LYS A 17 23.39 26.55 -5.95
C LYS A 17 23.15 27.04 -7.38
N HIS A 18 24.18 27.40 -8.14
CA HIS A 18 24.04 28.00 -9.47
C HIS A 18 24.86 27.31 -10.58
N LYS A 19 25.26 26.05 -10.37
CA LYS A 19 26.05 25.28 -11.34
C LYS A 19 25.34 24.05 -11.90
N ILE A 20 24.02 24.09 -12.03
CA ILE A 20 23.26 23.14 -12.85
C ILE A 20 22.14 23.91 -13.56
N ALA A 21 22.53 24.74 -14.52
CA ALA A 21 21.62 25.26 -15.52
C ALA A 21 22.40 25.28 -16.84
N TYR A 22 22.02 24.38 -17.74
CA TYR A 22 22.65 24.05 -19.02
C TYR A 22 23.82 23.06 -18.98
N LEU A 23 23.50 21.80 -18.67
CA LEU A 23 24.22 20.63 -19.16
C LEU A 23 23.32 19.85 -20.11
N LYS A 24 23.90 19.19 -21.11
CA LYS A 24 23.12 18.40 -22.07
C LYS A 24 22.32 17.36 -21.27
N LYS A 25 21.04 17.14 -21.58
CA LYS A 25 20.15 16.20 -20.86
C LYS A 25 20.78 14.83 -20.55
N GLY A 26 21.76 14.37 -21.36
CA GLY A 26 22.55 13.16 -21.07
C GLY A 26 23.66 13.30 -20.01
N GLU A 27 24.34 14.45 -19.91
CA GLU A 27 25.35 14.71 -18.87
C GLU A 27 24.69 14.85 -17.49
N GLU A 28 23.49 15.43 -17.42
CA GLU A 28 22.68 15.54 -16.20
C GLU A 28 22.16 14.17 -15.72
N LYS A 29 21.66 13.34 -16.63
CA LYS A 29 21.24 11.96 -16.31
C LYS A 29 22.41 11.10 -15.84
N GLN A 30 23.59 11.22 -16.46
CA GLN A 30 24.76 10.46 -16.00
C GLN A 30 25.17 10.84 -14.57
N ALA A 31 25.10 12.13 -14.20
CA ALA A 31 25.35 12.56 -12.83
C ALA A 31 24.37 11.91 -11.84
N TRP A 32 23.08 11.78 -12.19
CA TRP A 32 22.11 11.06 -11.36
C TRP A 32 22.38 9.57 -11.26
N VAL A 33 22.79 8.94 -12.37
CA VAL A 33 23.22 7.53 -12.38
C VAL A 33 24.40 7.32 -11.43
N ASP A 34 25.45 8.15 -11.53
CA ASP A 34 26.63 8.04 -10.68
C ASP A 34 26.29 8.29 -9.21
N TYR A 35 25.42 9.28 -8.94
CA TYR A 35 24.95 9.63 -7.61
C TYR A 35 24.22 8.47 -6.92
N ILE A 36 23.22 7.88 -7.60
CA ILE A 36 22.44 6.79 -7.01
C ILE A 36 23.26 5.49 -6.92
N ASN A 37 24.17 5.27 -7.87
CA ASN A 37 25.08 4.13 -7.81
C ASN A 37 26.02 4.21 -6.60
N GLY A 38 26.61 5.39 -6.32
CA GLY A 38 27.42 5.59 -5.13
C GLY A 38 26.63 5.29 -3.84
N ALA A 39 25.41 5.81 -3.73
CA ALA A 39 24.52 5.52 -2.59
C ALA A 39 24.13 4.02 -2.50
N THR A 40 23.99 3.36 -3.65
CA THR A 40 23.71 1.92 -3.71
C THR A 40 24.90 1.10 -3.22
N ASP A 41 26.11 1.47 -3.62
CA ASP A 41 27.34 0.78 -3.23
C ASP A 41 27.61 0.96 -1.72
N GLU A 42 27.38 2.16 -1.17
CA GLU A 42 27.42 2.44 0.28
C GLU A 42 26.41 1.58 1.06
N LEU A 43 25.18 1.44 0.54
CA LEU A 43 24.16 0.58 1.16
C LEU A 43 24.61 -0.89 1.15
N ILE A 44 25.14 -1.38 0.02
CA ILE A 44 25.62 -2.76 -0.11
C ILE A 44 26.75 -3.03 0.88
N GLU A 45 27.73 -2.14 0.98
CA GLU A 45 28.82 -2.24 1.96
C GLU A 45 28.25 -2.34 3.37
N ARG A 46 27.35 -1.42 3.75
CA ARG A 46 26.79 -1.38 5.10
C ARG A 46 25.96 -2.60 5.46
N LEU A 47 25.14 -3.11 4.53
CA LEU A 47 24.37 -4.33 4.76
C LEU A 47 25.25 -5.58 4.81
N SER A 48 26.36 -5.59 4.08
CA SER A 48 27.34 -6.69 4.11
C SER A 48 28.10 -6.72 5.44
N GLU A 49 28.46 -5.55 5.99
CA GLU A 49 29.03 -5.43 7.35
C GLU A 49 28.06 -5.99 8.40
N LEU A 50 26.79 -5.57 8.36
CA LEU A 50 25.77 -6.06 9.28
C LEU A 50 25.59 -7.57 9.16
N GLU A 51 25.58 -8.12 7.95
CA GLU A 51 25.52 -9.57 7.75
C GLU A 51 26.72 -10.30 8.37
N ASN A 52 27.93 -9.76 8.24
CA ASN A 52 29.12 -10.35 8.85
C ASN A 52 29.03 -10.32 10.38
N GLU A 53 28.59 -9.21 10.98
CA GLU A 53 28.36 -9.09 12.42
C GLU A 53 27.33 -10.13 12.90
N ILE A 54 26.20 -10.25 12.19
CA ILE A 54 25.15 -11.24 12.49
C ILE A 54 25.71 -12.67 12.42
N ASN A 55 26.50 -12.98 11.39
CA ASN A 55 27.06 -14.32 11.21
C ASN A 55 28.14 -14.66 12.23
N SER A 56 28.88 -13.66 12.72
CA SER A 56 29.88 -13.84 13.78
C SER A 56 29.27 -14.03 15.17
N GLY A 57 28.00 -13.64 15.35
CA GLY A 57 27.32 -13.65 16.66
C GLY A 57 27.71 -12.47 17.55
N ASP A 58 28.47 -11.50 17.02
CA ASP A 58 28.91 -10.30 17.74
C ASP A 58 27.85 -9.18 17.74
N ASN A 59 26.67 -9.44 17.16
CA ASN A 59 25.63 -8.44 16.98
C ASN A 59 24.69 -8.33 18.19
N GLU A 60 24.30 -7.10 18.53
CA GLU A 60 23.20 -6.85 19.47
C GLU A 60 21.90 -6.64 18.66
N PRO A 61 20.81 -7.41 18.91
CA PRO A 61 19.65 -7.44 18.01
C PRO A 61 18.98 -6.08 17.78
N GLU A 62 18.72 -5.32 18.84
CA GLU A 62 18.09 -4.01 18.77
C GLU A 62 18.96 -3.01 17.99
N GLY A 63 20.27 -2.98 18.28
CA GLY A 63 21.25 -2.16 17.59
C GLY A 63 21.39 -2.54 16.11
N THR A 64 21.34 -3.83 15.80
CA THR A 64 21.37 -4.34 14.41
C THR A 64 20.19 -3.77 13.62
N LEU A 65 18.98 -3.82 14.19
CA LEU A 65 17.79 -3.28 13.53
C LEU A 65 17.89 -1.75 13.35
N VAL A 66 18.38 -1.02 14.35
CA VAL A 66 18.58 0.44 14.25
C VAL A 66 19.59 0.78 13.13
N MET A 67 20.69 0.04 13.03
CA MET A 67 21.69 0.23 11.99
C MET A 67 21.15 -0.09 10.59
N LEU A 68 20.36 -1.15 10.46
CA LEU A 68 19.65 -1.48 9.21
C LEU A 68 18.72 -0.33 8.79
N HIS A 69 17.87 0.15 9.70
CA HIS A 69 16.95 1.26 9.41
C HIS A 69 17.71 2.52 8.97
N ARG A 70 18.81 2.86 9.66
CA ARG A 70 19.64 4.01 9.30
C ARG A 70 20.21 3.87 7.88
N ALA A 71 20.76 2.71 7.53
CA ALA A 71 21.32 2.46 6.20
C ALA A 71 20.24 2.59 5.11
N LEU A 72 19.06 2.01 5.34
CA LEU A 72 17.94 2.12 4.42
C LEU A 72 17.45 3.57 4.27
N ASP A 73 17.28 4.30 5.37
CA ASP A 73 16.80 5.68 5.33
C ASP A 73 17.82 6.62 4.66
N GLN A 74 19.12 6.42 4.88
CA GLN A 74 20.19 7.16 4.18
C GLN A 74 20.12 7.00 2.66
N PHE A 75 19.96 5.76 2.17
CA PHE A 75 19.76 5.51 0.74
C PHE A 75 18.47 6.18 0.23
N LEU A 76 17.38 6.05 0.99
CA LEU A 76 16.09 6.58 0.59
C LEU A 76 16.07 8.11 0.54
N ASP A 77 16.87 8.81 1.36
CA ASP A 77 17.03 10.28 1.29
C ASP A 77 17.64 10.71 -0.06
N LYS A 78 18.57 9.91 -0.57
CA LYS A 78 19.17 10.11 -1.91
C LYS A 78 18.15 9.84 -3.01
N ALA A 79 17.42 8.74 -2.89
CA ALA A 79 16.37 8.35 -3.83
C ALA A 79 15.26 9.41 -3.93
N GLU A 80 14.83 9.96 -2.80
CA GLU A 80 13.82 11.02 -2.73
C GLU A 80 14.32 12.31 -3.39
N LEU A 81 15.60 12.69 -3.19
CA LEU A 81 16.17 13.86 -3.86
C LEU A 81 16.12 13.73 -5.38
N ILE A 82 16.39 12.53 -5.92
CA ILE A 82 16.28 12.27 -7.36
C ILE A 82 14.84 12.43 -7.81
N GLU A 83 13.87 11.82 -7.13
CA GLU A 83 12.45 11.92 -7.50
C GLU A 83 11.92 13.36 -7.44
N GLN A 84 12.47 14.21 -6.57
CA GLN A 84 12.10 15.62 -6.48
C GLN A 84 12.78 16.49 -7.56
N SER A 85 13.94 16.06 -8.06
CA SER A 85 14.78 16.85 -8.96
C SER A 85 14.63 16.44 -10.44
N GLU A 86 14.30 15.18 -10.69
CA GLU A 86 14.16 14.59 -12.02
C GLU A 86 12.68 14.31 -12.32
N GLY A 87 12.18 14.83 -13.44
CA GLY A 87 10.78 14.67 -13.84
C GLY A 87 10.53 13.51 -14.79
N ASP A 88 11.58 12.89 -15.33
CA ASP A 88 11.48 11.75 -16.24
C ASP A 88 11.23 10.45 -15.48
N MET A 89 9.96 10.09 -15.32
CA MET A 89 9.53 8.90 -14.59
C MET A 89 10.04 7.58 -15.18
N ASP A 90 10.26 7.51 -16.50
CA ASP A 90 10.77 6.28 -17.11
C ASP A 90 12.26 6.11 -16.80
N PHE A 91 13.02 7.20 -16.79
CA PHE A 91 14.39 7.18 -16.31
C PHE A 91 14.49 6.83 -14.81
N ILE A 92 13.60 7.37 -13.96
CA ILE A 92 13.57 6.98 -12.53
C ILE A 92 13.27 5.48 -12.37
N LYS A 93 12.36 4.91 -13.18
CA LYS A 93 12.10 3.46 -13.16
C LYS A 93 13.34 2.65 -13.54
N GLU A 94 14.10 3.09 -14.55
CA GLU A 94 15.37 2.44 -14.92
C GLU A 94 16.36 2.42 -13.74
N LEU A 95 16.50 3.54 -13.02
CA LEU A 95 17.34 3.62 -11.82
C LEU A 95 16.87 2.67 -10.70
N ARG A 96 15.54 2.59 -10.46
CA ARG A 96 14.95 1.67 -9.48
C ARG A 96 15.25 0.21 -9.85
N THR A 97 15.07 -0.16 -11.12
CA THR A 97 15.36 -1.51 -11.62
C THR A 97 16.84 -1.87 -11.43
N GLU A 98 17.76 -0.96 -11.75
CA GLU A 98 19.19 -1.21 -11.57
C GLU A 98 19.57 -1.32 -10.08
N PHE A 99 19.02 -0.47 -9.22
CA PHE A 99 19.18 -0.57 -7.76
C PHE A 99 18.70 -1.94 -7.24
N GLN A 100 17.50 -2.36 -7.63
CA GLN A 100 16.93 -3.64 -7.22
C GLN A 100 17.80 -4.81 -7.68
N ARG A 101 18.30 -4.76 -8.92
CA ARG A 101 19.22 -5.77 -9.48
C ARG A 101 20.53 -5.84 -8.69
N LYS A 102 21.18 -4.70 -8.41
CA LYS A 102 22.45 -4.66 -7.67
C LYS A 102 22.31 -5.16 -6.23
N THR A 103 21.18 -4.87 -5.59
CA THR A 103 20.94 -5.20 -4.18
C THR A 103 20.24 -6.54 -3.95
N ASP A 104 19.85 -7.25 -5.01
CA ASP A 104 19.03 -8.47 -4.91
C ASP A 104 19.65 -9.54 -4.01
N HIS A 105 20.97 -9.77 -4.12
CA HIS A 105 21.71 -10.73 -3.31
C HIS A 105 21.63 -10.50 -1.79
N LEU A 106 21.24 -9.30 -1.35
CA LEU A 106 21.00 -8.96 0.06
C LEU A 106 19.52 -9.01 0.39
N PHE A 107 18.67 -8.33 -0.38
CA PHE A 107 17.25 -8.19 -0.08
C PHE A 107 16.45 -9.48 -0.28
N SER A 108 16.86 -10.35 -1.21
CA SER A 108 16.23 -11.66 -1.44
C SER A 108 16.34 -12.61 -0.24
N LYS A 109 17.23 -12.31 0.73
CA LYS A 109 17.34 -13.06 1.99
C LYS A 109 16.14 -12.83 2.92
N GLY A 110 15.48 -11.67 2.82
CA GLY A 110 14.23 -11.39 3.54
C GLY A 110 13.03 -11.92 2.77
N TYR A 111 12.18 -12.73 3.41
CA TYR A 111 11.01 -13.33 2.77
C TYR A 111 10.09 -12.25 2.19
N ILE A 112 9.80 -11.19 2.97
CA ILE A 112 8.84 -10.16 2.58
C ILE A 112 9.40 -9.31 1.42
N PHE A 113 10.66 -8.92 1.49
CA PHE A 113 11.32 -8.17 0.42
C PHE A 113 11.41 -8.98 -0.87
N ASN A 114 11.86 -10.24 -0.80
CA ASN A 114 11.91 -11.12 -1.96
C ASN A 114 10.55 -11.25 -2.64
N ARG A 115 9.50 -11.48 -1.85
CA ARG A 115 8.13 -11.59 -2.34
C ARG A 115 7.65 -10.30 -3.00
N ALA A 116 7.94 -9.15 -2.40
CA ALA A 116 7.55 -7.84 -2.92
C ALA A 116 8.46 -7.30 -4.05
N ARG A 117 9.53 -8.02 -4.41
CA ARG A 117 10.34 -7.77 -5.62
C ARG A 117 9.98 -8.70 -6.78
N THR A 118 9.40 -9.86 -6.48
CA THR A 118 9.12 -10.90 -7.48
C THR A 118 7.64 -11.09 -7.79
N TRP A 119 6.76 -10.67 -6.88
CA TRP A 119 5.29 -10.79 -6.96
C TRP A 119 4.84 -12.14 -7.55
N PRO A 120 5.05 -13.27 -6.86
CA PRO A 120 4.87 -14.61 -7.45
C PRO A 120 3.43 -14.91 -7.92
N GLN A 121 2.45 -14.11 -7.49
CA GLN A 121 1.04 -14.21 -7.88
C GLN A 121 0.74 -13.43 -9.16
N GLY A 122 1.71 -12.68 -9.70
CA GLY A 122 1.58 -11.87 -10.91
C GLY A 122 0.96 -10.48 -10.67
N TYR A 123 0.65 -10.12 -9.43
CA TYR A 123 0.12 -8.80 -9.07
C TYR A 123 0.60 -8.36 -7.68
N GLN A 124 0.61 -7.05 -7.46
CA GLN A 124 1.13 -6.43 -6.24
C GLN A 124 0.09 -6.41 -5.12
N GLY A 125 0.55 -6.58 -3.88
CA GLY A 125 -0.33 -6.57 -2.71
C GLY A 125 -1.28 -7.77 -2.64
N ASP A 126 -0.87 -8.91 -3.22
CA ASP A 126 -1.66 -10.15 -3.24
C ASP A 126 -2.02 -10.70 -1.85
N HIS A 127 -3.02 -11.58 -1.81
CA HIS A 127 -3.57 -12.12 -0.57
C HIS A 127 -2.51 -12.81 0.32
N LYS A 128 -1.52 -13.52 -0.24
CA LYS A 128 -0.50 -14.20 0.59
C LYS A 128 0.50 -13.19 1.14
N THR A 129 0.84 -12.14 0.38
CA THR A 129 1.66 -11.03 0.90
C THR A 129 0.94 -10.37 2.08
N LEU A 130 -0.35 -10.06 1.93
CA LEU A 130 -1.14 -9.46 3.02
C LEU A 130 -1.26 -10.41 4.22
N GLU A 131 -1.43 -11.73 4.01
CA GLU A 131 -1.42 -12.71 5.09
C GLU A 131 -0.09 -12.77 5.85
N THR A 132 1.05 -12.64 5.16
CA THR A 132 2.34 -12.51 5.82
C THR A 132 2.38 -11.26 6.71
N ILE A 133 1.90 -10.12 6.21
CA ILE A 133 1.82 -8.88 6.99
C ILE A 133 0.87 -9.03 8.19
N TYR A 134 -0.29 -9.66 8.01
CA TYR A 134 -1.24 -9.91 9.11
C TYR A 134 -0.68 -10.85 10.17
N ARG A 135 0.10 -11.86 9.78
CA ARG A 135 0.76 -12.79 10.71
C ARG A 135 1.79 -12.10 11.59
N ASN A 136 2.38 -10.99 11.11
CA ASN A 136 3.32 -10.16 11.86
C ASN A 136 4.50 -10.94 12.49
N MET A 137 5.05 -11.89 11.74
CA MET A 137 6.16 -12.73 12.19
C MET A 137 7.22 -12.77 11.08
N PRO A 138 8.51 -12.52 11.40
CA PRO A 138 9.58 -12.72 10.45
C PRO A 138 9.67 -14.20 10.06
N LEU A 139 9.96 -14.47 8.79
CA LEU A 139 10.00 -15.81 8.21
C LEU A 139 11.40 -16.21 7.74
N SER A 140 12.32 -15.26 7.69
CA SER A 140 13.73 -15.46 7.38
C SER A 140 14.64 -15.55 8.61
N SER A 141 15.91 -15.90 8.38
CA SER A 141 17.00 -15.93 9.36
C SER A 141 18.15 -14.99 8.96
N GLY A 142 19.14 -14.80 9.84
CA GLY A 142 20.32 -13.96 9.56
C GLY A 142 19.94 -12.51 9.21
N LEU A 143 20.59 -11.91 8.20
CA LEU A 143 20.19 -10.59 7.68
C LEU A 143 18.71 -10.55 7.24
N GLY A 144 18.22 -11.65 6.67
CA GLY A 144 16.83 -11.77 6.23
C GLY A 144 15.81 -11.59 7.35
N TYR A 145 16.13 -12.04 8.57
CA TYR A 145 15.28 -11.83 9.74
C TYR A 145 15.07 -10.35 10.03
N TYR A 146 16.14 -9.57 10.03
CA TYR A 146 16.08 -8.11 10.28
C TYR A 146 15.40 -7.37 9.14
N LEU A 147 15.60 -7.82 7.89
CA LEU A 147 14.87 -7.30 6.74
C LEU A 147 13.35 -7.54 6.88
N ASP A 148 12.93 -8.74 7.30
CA ASP A 148 11.51 -9.00 7.56
C ASP A 148 10.96 -8.11 8.69
N LEU A 149 11.72 -7.92 9.78
CA LEU A 149 11.33 -7.01 10.86
C LEU A 149 11.17 -5.57 10.36
N ALA A 150 12.11 -5.07 9.55
CA ALA A 150 12.04 -3.74 8.96
C ALA A 150 10.80 -3.58 8.06
N ALA A 151 10.49 -4.59 7.25
CA ALA A 151 9.29 -4.59 6.41
C ALA A 151 7.98 -4.60 7.24
N LEU A 152 7.91 -5.47 8.25
CA LEU A 152 6.75 -5.57 9.16
C LEU A 152 6.55 -4.32 10.02
N GLY A 153 7.63 -3.62 10.37
CA GLY A 153 7.62 -2.37 11.10
C GLY A 153 7.32 -1.13 10.25
N SER A 154 7.22 -1.26 8.92
CA SER A 154 6.92 -0.12 8.04
C SER A 154 5.52 0.44 8.24
N ASN A 155 5.34 1.75 7.98
CA ASN A 155 4.07 2.47 8.14
C ASN A 155 2.89 1.75 7.46
N LEU A 156 3.03 1.31 6.19
CA LEU A 156 1.94 0.59 5.50
C LEU A 156 1.69 -0.79 6.11
N ALA A 157 2.72 -1.51 6.56
CA ALA A 157 2.52 -2.83 7.17
C ALA A 157 1.77 -2.73 8.50
N VAL A 158 2.13 -1.75 9.35
CA VAL A 158 1.39 -1.41 10.57
C VAL A 158 -0.04 -1.01 10.24
N GLY A 159 -0.22 -0.08 9.29
CA GLY A 159 -1.54 0.38 8.86
C GLY A 159 -2.42 -0.76 8.34
N VAL A 160 -1.87 -1.69 7.54
CA VAL A 160 -2.61 -2.87 7.03
C VAL A 160 -3.10 -3.76 8.19
N ARG A 161 -2.27 -3.99 9.21
CA ARG A 161 -2.69 -4.76 10.40
C ARG A 161 -3.76 -4.06 11.24
N ASN A 162 -3.75 -2.73 11.28
CA ASN A 162 -4.78 -1.98 11.99
C ASN A 162 -6.07 -1.87 11.16
N ARG A 163 -5.94 -1.73 9.84
CA ARG A 163 -7.04 -1.66 8.86
C ARG A 163 -8.00 -2.82 9.02
N ILE A 164 -7.51 -4.05 9.16
CA ILE A 164 -8.41 -5.21 9.28
C ILE A 164 -9.28 -5.14 10.54
N LYS A 165 -8.73 -4.66 11.67
CA LYS A 165 -9.50 -4.49 12.92
C LYS A 165 -10.59 -3.43 12.77
N VAL A 166 -10.27 -2.31 12.12
CA VAL A 166 -11.24 -1.25 11.84
C VAL A 166 -12.34 -1.76 10.90
N LEU A 167 -11.97 -2.45 9.82
CA LEU A 167 -12.94 -3.04 8.89
C LEU A 167 -13.88 -4.01 9.59
N GLN A 168 -13.35 -4.91 10.43
CA GLN A 168 -14.15 -5.84 11.24
C GLN A 168 -15.17 -5.09 12.08
N GLY A 169 -14.76 -4.03 12.79
CA GLY A 169 -15.66 -3.20 13.58
C GLY A 169 -16.78 -2.55 12.75
N LEU A 170 -16.43 -1.94 11.62
CA LEU A 170 -17.39 -1.27 10.74
C LEU A 170 -18.42 -2.25 10.14
N VAL A 171 -17.96 -3.40 9.62
CA VAL A 171 -18.88 -4.40 9.04
C VAL A 171 -19.74 -5.03 10.15
N LYS A 172 -19.15 -5.33 11.31
CA LYS A 172 -19.88 -5.82 12.48
C LYS A 172 -21.00 -4.87 12.90
N GLU A 173 -20.72 -3.57 12.98
CA GLU A 173 -21.71 -2.55 13.32
C GLU A 173 -22.86 -2.54 12.31
N GLU A 174 -22.55 -2.61 11.01
CA GLU A 174 -23.59 -2.64 9.98
C GLU A 174 -24.44 -3.91 9.97
N LEU A 175 -23.87 -5.05 10.35
CA LEU A 175 -24.62 -6.30 10.51
C LEU A 175 -25.49 -6.27 11.78
N THR A 176 -24.99 -5.65 12.85
CA THR A 176 -25.66 -5.53 14.15
C THR A 176 -26.82 -4.53 14.07
N GLY A 177 -27.98 -5.00 13.62
CA GLY A 177 -29.19 -4.17 13.45
C GLY A 177 -29.91 -4.39 12.14
N ARG A 178 -29.35 -5.20 11.23
CA ARG A 178 -29.99 -5.60 9.98
C ARG A 178 -30.47 -7.05 10.05
N ILE A 179 -31.49 -7.36 9.27
CA ILE A 179 -31.99 -8.72 9.07
C ILE A 179 -31.93 -9.04 7.58
N LYS A 180 -31.20 -10.11 7.25
CA LYS A 180 -30.87 -10.57 5.91
C LYS A 180 -30.25 -9.49 5.01
N PRO A 181 -29.25 -8.72 5.47
CA PRO A 181 -28.61 -7.73 4.61
C PRO A 181 -27.88 -8.39 3.43
N ASN A 182 -27.92 -7.76 2.27
CA ASN A 182 -27.06 -8.11 1.14
C ASN A 182 -25.74 -7.36 1.24
N VAL A 183 -24.63 -8.09 1.14
CA VAL A 183 -23.27 -7.58 1.30
C VAL A 183 -22.43 -7.91 0.07
N LEU A 184 -21.69 -6.94 -0.45
CA LEU A 184 -20.73 -7.13 -1.52
C LEU A 184 -19.30 -6.80 -1.03
N ASN A 185 -18.48 -7.83 -0.86
CA ASN A 185 -17.04 -7.74 -0.55
C ASN A 185 -16.23 -7.79 -1.86
N ILE A 186 -15.65 -6.66 -2.25
CA ILE A 186 -14.95 -6.48 -3.54
C ILE A 186 -13.45 -6.64 -3.35
N ALA A 187 -12.83 -7.49 -4.19
CA ALA A 187 -11.44 -7.93 -4.06
C ALA A 187 -11.21 -8.51 -2.65
N CYS A 188 -12.01 -9.54 -2.34
CA CYS A 188 -12.18 -10.06 -1.00
C CYS A 188 -10.91 -10.68 -0.41
N GLY A 189 -9.92 -11.00 -1.25
CA GLY A 189 -8.65 -11.55 -0.82
C GLY A 189 -8.85 -12.78 0.04
N SER A 190 -8.36 -12.72 1.27
CA SER A 190 -8.37 -13.85 2.20
C SER A 190 -9.59 -13.90 3.14
N CYS A 191 -10.52 -12.95 3.04
CA CYS A 191 -11.69 -12.79 3.92
C CYS A 191 -11.39 -12.95 5.41
N ARG A 192 -10.22 -12.50 5.86
CA ARG A 192 -9.76 -12.65 7.24
C ARG A 192 -10.68 -11.94 8.23
N GLU A 193 -11.29 -10.84 7.80
CA GLU A 193 -12.25 -10.05 8.54
C GLU A 193 -13.52 -10.85 8.90
N LEU A 194 -13.99 -11.73 8.00
CA LEU A 194 -15.24 -12.46 8.17
C LEU A 194 -15.15 -13.51 9.29
N VAL A 195 -13.96 -14.05 9.57
CA VAL A 195 -13.75 -15.03 10.65
C VAL A 195 -14.18 -14.45 11.99
N GLU A 196 -13.73 -13.24 12.32
CA GLU A 196 -13.98 -12.60 13.62
C GLU A 196 -15.43 -12.12 13.80
N ILE A 197 -16.15 -11.87 12.70
CA ILE A 197 -17.54 -11.37 12.73
C ILE A 197 -18.56 -12.48 12.39
N THR A 198 -18.13 -13.73 12.49
CA THR A 198 -18.95 -14.92 12.24
C THR A 198 -20.30 -14.90 12.98
N PRO A 199 -20.36 -14.60 14.30
CA PRO A 199 -21.62 -14.54 15.02
C PRO A 199 -22.61 -13.55 14.40
N GLU A 200 -22.15 -12.36 14.03
CA GLU A 200 -23.00 -11.32 13.48
C GLU A 200 -23.48 -11.64 12.06
N ILE A 201 -22.68 -12.36 11.26
CA ILE A 201 -23.12 -12.88 9.95
C ILE A 201 -24.28 -13.85 10.13
N ILE A 202 -24.17 -14.79 11.07
CA ILE A 202 -25.18 -15.82 11.34
C ILE A 202 -26.46 -15.18 11.91
N ASP A 203 -26.33 -14.32 12.92
CA ASP A 203 -27.44 -13.69 13.61
C ASP A 203 -28.25 -12.78 12.68
N SER A 204 -27.54 -11.98 11.86
CA SER A 204 -28.18 -11.13 10.85
C SER A 204 -28.71 -11.94 9.66
N LYS A 205 -28.25 -13.17 9.46
CA LYS A 205 -28.53 -13.99 8.26
C LYS A 205 -28.11 -13.29 6.97
N ALA A 206 -26.96 -12.61 6.99
CA ALA A 206 -26.45 -11.88 5.85
C ALA A 206 -26.29 -12.79 4.62
N ASN A 207 -26.42 -12.20 3.42
CA ASN A 207 -26.03 -12.83 2.16
C ASN A 207 -24.82 -12.06 1.63
N ILE A 208 -23.65 -12.71 1.58
CA ILE A 208 -22.38 -12.04 1.30
C ILE A 208 -21.79 -12.57 -0.01
N PHE A 209 -21.70 -11.71 -1.02
CA PHE A 209 -20.89 -11.96 -2.20
C PHE A 209 -19.42 -11.62 -1.90
N CYS A 210 -18.55 -12.61 -2.01
CA CYS A 210 -17.10 -12.47 -1.92
C CYS A 210 -16.52 -12.57 -3.33
N ILE A 211 -16.11 -11.45 -3.92
CA ILE A 211 -15.61 -11.42 -5.29
C ILE A 211 -14.11 -11.11 -5.35
N ASP A 212 -13.39 -11.85 -6.17
CA ASP A 212 -11.98 -11.61 -6.45
C ASP A 212 -11.64 -12.06 -7.87
N ASN A 213 -10.59 -11.51 -8.48
CA ASN A 213 -10.12 -11.97 -9.79
C ASN A 213 -9.15 -13.16 -9.64
N ASP A 214 -8.57 -13.34 -8.45
CA ASP A 214 -7.63 -14.40 -8.11
C ASP A 214 -8.35 -15.64 -7.54
N GLU A 215 -8.29 -16.76 -8.28
CA GLU A 215 -8.88 -18.04 -7.86
C GLU A 215 -8.18 -18.63 -6.62
N ASP A 216 -6.86 -18.38 -6.47
CA ASP A 216 -6.11 -18.83 -5.29
C ASP A 216 -6.61 -18.10 -4.04
N ALA A 217 -6.93 -16.80 -4.16
CA ALA A 217 -7.47 -16.00 -3.07
C ALA A 217 -8.85 -16.52 -2.64
N LEU A 218 -9.75 -16.76 -3.61
CA LEU A 218 -11.08 -17.33 -3.34
C LEU A 218 -11.00 -18.71 -2.68
N SER A 219 -10.14 -19.59 -3.19
CA SER A 219 -9.92 -20.92 -2.63
C SER A 219 -9.38 -20.83 -1.20
N PHE A 220 -8.46 -19.90 -0.95
CA PHE A 220 -7.89 -19.66 0.38
C PHE A 220 -8.94 -19.12 1.36
N ALA A 221 -9.76 -18.15 0.93
CA ALA A 221 -10.85 -17.58 1.74
C ALA A 221 -11.91 -18.62 2.09
N HIS A 222 -12.34 -19.44 1.12
CA HIS A 222 -13.27 -20.54 1.35
C HIS A 222 -12.72 -21.53 2.39
N ASN A 223 -11.48 -21.98 2.23
CA ASN A 223 -10.85 -22.94 3.16
C ASN A 223 -10.72 -22.37 4.58
N ARG A 224 -10.45 -21.07 4.71
CA ARG A 224 -10.41 -20.40 6.00
C ARG A 224 -11.77 -20.40 6.71
N LEU A 225 -12.84 -20.13 5.96
CA LEU A 225 -14.19 -19.97 6.52
C LEU A 225 -14.93 -21.31 6.64
N TYR A 226 -14.37 -22.39 6.11
CA TYR A 226 -14.93 -23.73 6.17
C TYR A 226 -15.28 -24.20 7.59
N TYR A 227 -14.52 -23.76 8.60
CA TYR A 227 -14.72 -24.15 10.00
C TYR A 227 -15.55 -23.15 10.83
N THR A 228 -16.14 -22.13 10.18
CA THR A 228 -16.82 -21.02 10.87
C THR A 228 -18.35 -21.02 10.72
N ASP A 229 -18.96 -22.10 10.23
CA ASP A 229 -20.41 -22.25 9.98
C ASP A 229 -21.08 -21.16 9.09
N VAL A 230 -20.35 -20.14 8.65
CA VAL A 230 -20.86 -19.04 7.81
C VAL A 230 -20.97 -19.40 6.34
N LEU A 231 -20.39 -20.51 5.86
CA LEU A 231 -20.39 -20.84 4.42
C LEU A 231 -21.77 -20.75 3.74
N PRO A 232 -22.90 -21.14 4.36
CA PRO A 232 -24.23 -20.97 3.76
C PRO A 232 -24.63 -19.50 3.50
N HIS A 233 -23.93 -18.54 4.10
CA HIS A 233 -24.13 -17.10 3.95
C HIS A 233 -23.20 -16.48 2.88
N LEU A 234 -22.26 -17.25 2.33
CA LEU A 234 -21.21 -16.74 1.44
C LEU A 234 -21.37 -17.29 0.02
N ASP A 235 -21.20 -16.42 -0.96
CA ASP A 235 -21.09 -16.78 -2.38
C ASP A 235 -19.75 -16.25 -2.92
N PHE A 236 -18.81 -17.16 -3.15
CA PHE A 236 -17.49 -16.85 -3.70
C PHE A 236 -17.53 -16.86 -5.22
N ARG A 237 -17.16 -15.74 -5.85
CA ARG A 237 -17.18 -15.63 -7.32
C ARG A 237 -15.90 -15.04 -7.87
N LYS A 238 -15.33 -15.72 -8.86
CA LYS A 238 -14.32 -15.12 -9.70
C LYS A 238 -14.92 -14.01 -10.55
N TYR A 239 -14.50 -12.78 -10.30
CA TYR A 239 -15.04 -11.60 -10.95
C TYR A 239 -13.99 -10.52 -11.13
N ASN A 240 -13.94 -9.94 -12.33
CA ASN A 240 -13.13 -8.75 -12.57
C ASN A 240 -13.86 -7.52 -12.02
N ALA A 241 -13.44 -7.05 -10.84
CA ALA A 241 -14.02 -5.89 -10.17
C ALA A 241 -13.96 -4.59 -11.01
N LEU A 242 -13.09 -4.51 -12.04
CA LEU A 242 -13.12 -3.40 -12.98
C LEU A 242 -14.44 -3.31 -13.76
N ARG A 243 -15.27 -4.36 -13.82
CA ARG A 243 -16.59 -4.34 -14.49
C ARG A 243 -17.67 -3.63 -13.67
N LEU A 244 -17.39 -3.28 -12.41
CA LEU A 244 -18.36 -2.65 -11.50
C LEU A 244 -18.75 -1.22 -11.91
N PHE A 245 -18.06 -0.62 -12.89
CA PHE A 245 -18.47 0.67 -13.47
C PHE A 245 -19.81 0.59 -14.24
N ASP A 246 -20.20 -0.61 -14.70
CA ASP A 246 -21.43 -0.82 -15.44
C ASP A 246 -22.56 -1.18 -14.47
N PHE A 247 -23.40 -0.19 -14.15
CA PHE A 247 -24.45 -0.32 -13.14
C PHE A 247 -25.42 -1.45 -13.47
N GLU A 248 -25.89 -1.55 -14.71
CA GLU A 248 -26.90 -2.51 -15.13
C GLU A 248 -26.37 -3.96 -15.05
N THR A 249 -25.12 -4.20 -15.47
CA THR A 249 -24.47 -5.49 -15.27
C THR A 249 -24.31 -5.81 -13.79
N THR A 250 -23.86 -4.83 -12.99
CA THR A 250 -23.61 -5.03 -11.56
C THR A 250 -24.90 -5.33 -10.79
N GLU A 251 -25.98 -4.60 -11.06
CA GLU A 251 -27.31 -4.84 -10.47
C GLU A 251 -27.86 -6.20 -10.90
N ARG A 252 -27.67 -6.60 -12.15
CA ARG A 252 -28.09 -7.94 -12.61
C ARG A 252 -27.32 -9.05 -11.90
N ASP A 253 -26.01 -8.91 -11.77
CA ASP A 253 -25.12 -9.98 -11.28
C ASP A 253 -25.20 -10.14 -9.75
N PHE A 254 -25.40 -9.04 -9.01
CA PHE A 254 -25.35 -9.02 -7.54
C PHE A 254 -26.62 -8.49 -6.86
N GLY A 255 -27.49 -7.76 -7.57
CA GLY A 255 -28.64 -7.08 -6.98
C GLY A 255 -28.26 -5.86 -6.16
N ARG A 256 -29.27 -5.23 -5.54
CA ARG A 256 -29.06 -4.10 -4.61
C ARG A 256 -28.41 -4.57 -3.31
N GLN A 257 -27.52 -3.73 -2.79
CA GLN A 257 -26.71 -4.04 -1.61
C GLN A 257 -27.06 -3.14 -0.43
N ASP A 258 -27.01 -3.70 0.77
CA ASP A 258 -27.10 -2.93 2.02
C ASP A 258 -25.71 -2.49 2.48
N ILE A 259 -24.70 -3.32 2.20
CA ILE A 259 -23.30 -3.06 2.55
C ILE A 259 -22.43 -3.39 1.35
N ILE A 260 -21.55 -2.48 0.96
CA ILE A 260 -20.50 -2.73 -0.02
C ILE A 260 -19.18 -2.37 0.65
N TYR A 261 -18.14 -3.18 0.51
CA TYR A 261 -16.82 -2.77 0.99
C TYR A 261 -15.67 -3.27 0.13
N SER A 262 -14.60 -2.48 0.12
CA SER A 262 -13.28 -2.86 -0.37
C SER A 262 -12.20 -2.06 0.34
N VAL A 263 -11.14 -2.73 0.78
CA VAL A 263 -10.10 -2.09 1.60
C VAL A 263 -8.70 -2.22 1.01
N GLY A 264 -8.58 -2.29 -0.31
CA GLY A 264 -7.28 -2.32 -0.98
C GLY A 264 -7.31 -2.28 -2.51
N PHE A 265 -8.47 -2.41 -3.12
CA PHE A 265 -8.64 -2.42 -4.58
C PHE A 265 -8.56 -1.03 -5.21
N PHE A 266 -9.28 -0.06 -4.65
CA PHE A 266 -9.46 1.27 -5.26
C PHE A 266 -8.17 2.08 -5.37
N ASP A 267 -7.22 1.80 -4.50
CA ASP A 267 -5.84 2.28 -4.50
C ASP A 267 -5.10 2.06 -5.86
N TYR A 268 -5.56 1.11 -6.69
CA TYR A 268 -4.93 0.75 -7.98
C TYR A 268 -5.67 1.30 -9.21
N ILE A 269 -6.76 2.04 -9.03
CA ILE A 269 -7.66 2.43 -10.12
C ILE A 269 -7.47 3.90 -10.46
N GLU A 270 -7.29 4.23 -11.74
CA GLU A 270 -7.19 5.61 -12.23
C GLU A 270 -8.41 6.45 -11.88
N SER A 271 -8.21 7.73 -11.57
CA SER A 271 -9.18 8.59 -10.88
C SER A 271 -10.52 8.67 -11.61
N ASP A 272 -10.50 8.99 -12.90
CA ASP A 272 -11.70 9.12 -13.75
C ASP A 272 -12.50 7.81 -13.84
N PHE A 273 -11.81 6.66 -13.83
CA PHE A 273 -12.46 5.36 -13.89
C PHE A 273 -12.98 4.94 -12.51
N LEU A 274 -12.25 5.26 -11.45
CA LEU A 274 -12.66 5.04 -10.08
C LEU A 274 -13.92 5.84 -9.73
N ALA A 275 -14.05 7.08 -10.20
CA ALA A 275 -15.27 7.88 -10.04
C ALA A 275 -16.50 7.18 -10.66
N LYS A 276 -16.35 6.56 -11.84
CA LYS A 276 -17.43 5.77 -12.48
C LYS A 276 -17.81 4.54 -11.65
N ILE A 277 -16.83 3.84 -11.10
CA ILE A 277 -17.07 2.71 -10.20
C ILE A 277 -17.82 3.19 -8.96
N PHE A 278 -17.41 4.30 -8.33
CA PHE A 278 -18.08 4.81 -7.15
C PHE A 278 -19.50 5.29 -7.42
N ASP A 279 -19.78 5.94 -8.56
CA ASP A 279 -21.15 6.29 -8.95
C ASP A 279 -22.03 5.04 -9.06
N ALA A 280 -21.54 4.00 -9.76
CA ALA A 280 -22.26 2.74 -9.91
C ALA A 280 -22.49 2.03 -8.56
N LEU A 281 -21.48 1.94 -7.70
CA LEU A 281 -21.59 1.33 -6.37
C LEU A 281 -22.53 2.12 -5.45
N TYR A 282 -22.47 3.45 -5.46
CA TYR A 282 -23.38 4.30 -4.69
C TYR A 282 -24.82 4.13 -5.20
N ARG A 283 -25.02 4.05 -6.51
CA ARG A 283 -26.34 3.73 -7.09
C ARG A 283 -26.79 2.32 -6.72
N LEU A 284 -25.90 1.35 -6.57
CA LEU A 284 -26.24 -0.03 -6.19
C LEU A 284 -26.76 -0.18 -4.76
N LEU A 285 -26.39 0.74 -3.85
CA LEU A 285 -26.85 0.71 -2.47
C LEU A 285 -28.38 0.87 -2.35
N ASN A 286 -29.00 0.19 -1.39
CA ASN A 286 -30.34 0.49 -0.89
C ASN A 286 -30.35 1.81 -0.11
N PRO A 287 -31.52 2.46 0.09
CA PRO A 287 -31.65 3.57 1.04
C PRO A 287 -31.19 3.14 2.45
N GLY A 288 -30.31 3.92 3.07
CA GLY A 288 -29.65 3.58 4.34
C GLY A 288 -28.52 2.56 4.20
N GLY A 289 -28.17 2.13 2.98
CA GLY A 289 -27.04 1.27 2.70
C GLY A 289 -25.72 2.02 2.81
N LYS A 290 -24.62 1.28 3.05
CA LYS A 290 -23.29 1.86 3.21
C LYS A 290 -22.25 1.27 2.27
N LEU A 291 -21.42 2.14 1.71
CA LEU A 291 -20.18 1.77 1.02
C LEU A 291 -19.00 2.12 1.94
N ILE A 292 -18.15 1.14 2.24
CA ILE A 292 -16.96 1.30 3.06
C ILE A 292 -15.72 1.13 2.17
N ALA A 293 -14.96 2.20 2.00
CA ALA A 293 -13.72 2.21 1.23
C ALA A 293 -12.55 2.59 2.14
N ALA A 294 -11.36 2.00 1.92
CA ALA A 294 -10.15 2.40 2.62
C ALA A 294 -9.01 2.71 1.65
N PHE A 295 -8.21 3.71 1.98
CA PHE A 295 -7.11 4.18 1.14
C PHE A 295 -5.88 4.55 1.95
N LYS A 296 -4.71 4.49 1.30
CA LYS A 296 -3.43 4.89 1.90
C LYS A 296 -3.14 6.35 1.55
N ASP A 297 -3.01 7.21 2.57
CA ASP A 297 -2.72 8.63 2.38
C ASP A 297 -1.22 8.87 2.19
N THR A 298 -0.81 9.26 0.97
CA THR A 298 0.60 9.45 0.60
C THR A 298 1.32 10.52 1.44
N LYS A 299 0.59 11.42 2.14
CA LYS A 299 1.19 12.36 3.09
C LYS A 299 1.66 11.70 4.39
N ARG A 300 1.34 10.42 4.63
CA ARG A 300 1.53 9.73 5.93
C ARG A 300 2.56 8.60 5.90
N TYR A 301 3.20 8.36 4.75
CA TYR A 301 4.28 7.38 4.61
C TYR A 301 5.27 7.83 3.55
N ARG A 302 6.45 7.22 3.57
CA ARG A 302 7.51 7.45 2.58
C ARG A 302 7.31 6.51 1.39
N SER A 303 6.84 7.03 0.26
CA SER A 303 6.56 6.24 -0.95
C SER A 303 7.81 5.55 -1.51
N GLN A 304 8.99 6.16 -1.37
CA GLN A 304 10.26 5.62 -1.85
C GLN A 304 10.59 4.24 -1.26
N LYS A 305 10.14 3.93 -0.03
CA LYS A 305 10.28 2.59 0.56
C LYS A 305 9.65 1.51 -0.32
N TYR A 306 8.53 1.84 -0.96
CA TYR A 306 7.73 0.92 -1.76
C TYR A 306 8.11 0.93 -3.25
N HIS A 307 8.72 2.00 -3.73
CA HIS A 307 9.18 2.09 -5.12
C HIS A 307 10.61 1.58 -5.33
N TRP A 308 11.50 1.80 -4.35
CA TRP A 308 12.92 1.47 -4.46
C TRP A 308 13.25 0.14 -3.80
N LEU A 309 12.93 -0.02 -2.51
CA LEU A 309 13.35 -1.22 -1.76
C LEU A 309 12.57 -2.47 -2.19
N VAL A 310 11.34 -2.29 -2.66
CA VAL A 310 10.49 -3.30 -3.28
C VAL A 310 9.98 -2.78 -4.63
N ASP A 311 9.43 -3.66 -5.46
CA ASP A 311 8.90 -3.30 -6.78
C ASP A 311 7.39 -3.05 -6.72
N TRP A 312 6.94 -2.08 -5.92
CA TRP A 312 5.50 -1.78 -5.75
C TRP A 312 5.10 -0.49 -6.48
N ASN A 313 5.09 -0.55 -7.82
CA ASN A 313 4.84 0.60 -8.70
C ASN A 313 3.40 0.76 -9.24
N GLY A 314 2.52 -0.23 -9.04
CA GLY A 314 1.15 -0.22 -9.56
C GLY A 314 0.12 0.46 -8.65
N PHE A 315 0.49 0.75 -7.40
CA PHE A 315 -0.36 1.47 -6.45
C PHE A 315 -0.25 2.99 -6.68
N LEU A 316 -1.39 3.67 -6.85
CA LEU A 316 -1.44 5.10 -7.17
C LEU A 316 -1.34 5.95 -5.90
N GLN A 317 -0.27 6.74 -5.82
CA GLN A 317 0.02 7.61 -4.69
C GLN A 317 -0.98 8.78 -4.66
N ARG A 318 -1.87 8.80 -3.68
CA ARG A 318 -2.91 9.81 -3.53
C ARG A 318 -3.02 10.34 -2.11
N THR A 319 -3.45 11.58 -2.02
CA THR A 319 -3.75 12.33 -0.81
C THR A 319 -5.23 12.21 -0.45
N GLU A 320 -5.59 12.53 0.80
CA GLU A 320 -6.99 12.63 1.22
C GLU A 320 -7.82 13.58 0.31
N ASP A 321 -7.24 14.70 -0.11
CA ASP A 321 -7.91 15.69 -0.95
C ASP A 321 -8.25 15.12 -2.35
N GLU A 322 -7.37 14.28 -2.90
CA GLU A 322 -7.59 13.60 -4.18
C GLU A 322 -8.74 12.59 -4.10
N PHE A 323 -8.82 11.82 -3.02
CA PHE A 323 -9.92 10.88 -2.83
C PHE A 323 -11.27 11.58 -2.66
N MET A 324 -11.29 12.72 -1.93
CA MET A 324 -12.51 13.53 -1.84
C MET A 324 -12.95 14.09 -3.19
N ARG A 325 -12.01 14.51 -4.05
CA ARG A 325 -12.34 14.92 -5.43
C ARG A 325 -12.96 13.78 -6.23
N ILE A 326 -12.41 12.57 -6.14
CA ILE A 326 -12.97 11.39 -6.82
C ILE A 326 -14.40 11.09 -6.37
N PHE A 327 -14.71 11.22 -5.07
CA PHE A 327 -16.09 11.06 -4.59
C PHE A 327 -17.03 12.15 -5.11
N SER A 328 -16.55 13.40 -5.18
CA SER A 328 -17.30 14.51 -5.76
C SER A 328 -17.60 14.28 -7.25
N GLU A 329 -16.61 13.82 -8.03
CA GLU A 329 -16.75 13.44 -9.44
C GLU A 329 -17.69 12.23 -9.64
N ALA A 330 -17.80 11.36 -8.64
CA ALA A 330 -18.78 10.28 -8.58
C ALA A 330 -20.19 10.74 -8.15
N HIS A 331 -20.43 12.05 -8.02
CA HIS A 331 -21.69 12.65 -7.58
C HIS A 331 -22.15 12.21 -6.17
N ILE A 332 -21.21 11.79 -5.32
CA ILE A 332 -21.50 11.42 -3.94
C ILE A 332 -21.53 12.70 -3.09
N PRO A 333 -22.63 13.00 -2.37
CA PRO A 333 -22.71 14.19 -1.53
C PRO A 333 -21.70 14.13 -0.37
N ASP A 334 -20.99 15.22 -0.09
CA ASP A 334 -20.07 15.30 1.06
C ASP A 334 -20.77 14.96 2.39
N SER A 335 -22.05 15.32 2.52
CA SER A 335 -22.88 15.01 3.70
C SER A 335 -23.10 13.52 3.93
N SER A 336 -22.92 12.69 2.90
CA SER A 336 -23.02 11.24 2.97
C SER A 336 -21.74 10.56 3.46
N ILE A 337 -20.63 11.30 3.55
CA ILE A 337 -19.29 10.75 3.78
C ILE A 337 -18.86 10.99 5.22
N THR A 338 -18.53 9.90 5.91
CA THR A 338 -17.88 9.94 7.22
C THR A 338 -16.48 9.36 7.11
N LYS A 339 -15.52 9.94 7.84
CA LYS A 339 -14.11 9.56 7.78
C LYS A 339 -13.63 9.00 9.11
N MET A 340 -12.77 7.99 9.05
CA MET A 340 -12.07 7.44 10.21
C MET A 340 -10.66 7.03 9.79
N ARG A 341 -9.67 7.20 10.66
CA ARG A 341 -8.33 6.65 10.41
C ARG A 341 -8.09 5.46 11.34
N GLU A 342 -7.34 4.49 10.85
CA GLU A 342 -6.78 3.49 11.73
C GLU A 342 -5.67 4.11 12.62
N GLU A 343 -5.28 3.42 13.68
CA GLU A 343 -4.44 3.92 14.77
C GLU A 343 -3.11 4.58 14.33
N SER A 344 -2.46 4.08 13.29
CA SER A 344 -1.20 4.66 12.77
C SER A 344 -1.42 5.95 11.96
N GLY A 345 -2.67 6.23 11.59
CA GLY A 345 -3.07 7.40 10.82
C GLY A 345 -2.76 7.32 9.33
N VAL A 346 -2.25 6.19 8.84
CA VAL A 346 -1.78 6.00 7.47
C VAL A 346 -2.92 5.65 6.52
N ILE A 347 -3.83 4.80 6.98
CA ILE A 347 -5.00 4.40 6.20
C ILE A 347 -6.23 5.14 6.71
N ILE A 348 -6.95 5.74 5.75
CA ILE A 348 -8.22 6.42 5.99
C ILE A 348 -9.36 5.59 5.40
N PHE A 349 -10.40 5.41 6.21
CA PHE A 349 -11.67 4.82 5.85
C PHE A 349 -12.67 5.93 5.53
N TYR A 350 -13.46 5.68 4.50
CA TYR A 350 -14.64 6.45 4.13
C TYR A 350 -15.84 5.52 4.19
N THR A 351 -16.80 5.89 5.04
CA THR A 351 -18.10 5.24 5.10
C THR A 351 -19.11 6.19 4.47
N ILE A 352 -19.64 5.79 3.32
CA ILE A 352 -20.54 6.56 2.47
C ILE A 352 -21.95 5.99 2.66
N THR A 353 -22.89 6.81 3.13
CA THR A 353 -24.28 6.40 3.36
C THR A 353 -25.19 6.96 2.28
N LYS A 354 -26.04 6.12 1.70
CA LYS A 354 -27.07 6.52 0.74
C LYS A 354 -28.38 6.85 1.45
#